data_AF-A0A2H0N1Z4-F1
#
_entry.id   AF-A0A2H0N1Z4-F1
#
_cell.length_a   1.000
_cell.length_b   1.000
_cell.length_c   1.000
_cell.angle_alpha   90.00
_cell.angle_beta   90.00
_cell.angle_gamma   90.00
#
_symmetry.space_group_name_H-M   'P 1'
#
loop_
_entity.id
_entity.type
_entity.pdbx_description
1 polymer ?
#
loop_
_entity_poly.entity_id
_entity_poly.type
_entity_poly.pdbx_seq_one_letter_code
_entity_poly.pdbx_strand_id
1 'polypeptide(L)'
;MSRRPGARRIAGRVNADFLPVTSSRDDFLRDTDEFRVFDNAMRKEVDKLLISVKKEGDNKANLQASRVLKDAMHLVGNAMRRRKELFPAAQVPFGEADAVSSKQGYDVSQATYVDAGSQLDSTLANRLGIDKKKKQARGRPSAVLGDKSVIRHLRVANMDVAVRMEHLGADEDESLRSGGIIFLNLDHPLYTLYRDNDELLSLHLTRVLTKEITLSIGDVSAPQAFAIQSELLTDALRRKRKSI
;
A
#
# COMPACT_ATOMS: atom_id res chain seq x y z
N MET A 1 27.73 -7.66 -16.54
CA MET A 1 26.50 -7.69 -15.71
C MET A 1 26.61 -6.66 -14.60
N SER A 2 25.96 -5.50 -14.77
CA SER A 2 25.98 -4.42 -13.79
C SER A 2 25.09 -4.81 -12.60
N ARG A 3 25.72 -5.14 -11.47
CA ARG A 3 25.04 -5.26 -10.18
C ARG A 3 24.66 -3.83 -9.76
N ARG A 4 23.41 -3.44 -9.98
CA ARG A 4 22.87 -2.21 -9.39
C ARG A 4 23.07 -2.31 -7.87
N PRO A 5 23.85 -1.43 -7.23
CA PRO A 5 23.96 -1.45 -5.78
C PRO A 5 22.59 -1.11 -5.22
N GLY A 6 21.96 -2.08 -4.56
CA GLY A 6 20.82 -1.78 -3.68
C GLY A 6 21.29 -0.79 -2.62
N ALA A 7 20.41 0.09 -2.17
CA ALA A 7 20.65 1.15 -1.18
C ALA A 7 21.25 0.70 0.19
N ARG A 8 21.67 -0.57 0.33
CA ARG A 8 22.28 -1.15 1.53
C ARG A 8 23.75 -0.80 1.74
N ARG A 9 24.42 -0.16 0.77
CA ARG A 9 25.81 0.32 0.93
C ARG A 9 26.00 1.65 0.20
N ILE A 10 25.67 2.74 0.88
CA ILE A 10 26.07 4.09 0.45
C ILE A 10 27.47 4.30 0.99
N ALA A 11 28.44 4.37 0.09
CA ALA A 11 29.81 4.71 0.41
C ALA A 11 30.15 6.01 -0.31
N GLY A 12 30.78 6.93 0.40
CA GLY A 12 31.27 8.19 -0.12
C GLY A 12 32.73 8.37 0.24
N ARG A 13 33.40 9.27 -0.48
CA ARG A 13 34.72 9.78 -0.12
C ARG A 13 34.63 11.29 -0.09
N VAL A 14 35.26 11.89 0.90
CA VAL A 14 35.39 13.34 1.03
C VAL A 14 36.86 13.64 1.15
N ASN A 15 37.33 14.60 0.36
CA ASN A 15 38.69 15.10 0.49
C ASN A 15 38.72 16.09 1.64
N ALA A 16 39.54 15.82 2.65
CA ALA A 16 39.65 16.61 3.87
C ALA A 16 41.10 17.10 4.07
N ASP A 17 41.65 17.72 3.03
CA ASP A 17 43.07 18.13 2.96
C ASP A 17 43.46 19.19 4.00
N PHE A 18 42.48 19.80 4.65
CA PHE A 18 42.65 20.78 5.72
C PHE A 18 42.76 20.14 7.11
N LEU A 19 42.53 18.83 7.26
CA LEU A 19 42.60 18.15 8.55
C LEU A 19 44.04 17.81 8.92
N PRO A 20 44.49 18.12 10.15
CA PRO A 20 45.80 17.71 10.62
C PRO A 20 45.94 16.17 10.66
N VAL A 21 47.05 15.65 10.13
CA VAL A 21 47.34 14.21 10.07
C VAL A 21 48.25 13.78 11.22
N THR A 22 48.15 12.50 11.62
CA THR A 22 49.09 11.90 12.59
C THR A 22 50.50 11.80 12.00
N SER A 23 51.51 11.64 12.86
CA SER A 23 52.91 11.49 12.41
C SER A 23 53.12 10.27 11.48
N SER A 24 52.31 9.22 11.63
CA SER A 24 52.34 8.06 10.72
C SER A 24 51.63 8.31 9.38
N ARG A 25 50.86 9.40 9.26
CA ARG A 25 50.08 9.80 8.08
C ARG A 25 48.94 8.84 7.70
N ASP A 26 48.56 7.95 8.62
CA ASP A 26 47.51 6.95 8.39
C ASP A 26 46.13 7.37 8.94
N ASP A 27 46.08 8.37 9.83
CA ASP A 27 44.83 8.87 10.43
C ASP A 27 44.89 10.39 10.65
N PHE A 28 43.75 10.99 10.96
CA PHE A 28 43.62 12.40 11.32
C PHE A 28 43.67 12.60 12.83
N LEU A 29 44.16 13.76 13.27
CA LEU A 29 44.09 14.17 14.67
C LEU A 29 42.64 14.54 15.01
N ARG A 30 42.02 13.78 15.93
CA ARG A 30 40.59 13.93 16.26
C ARG A 30 40.30 14.99 17.31
N ASP A 31 41.32 15.37 18.07
CA ASP A 31 41.19 16.31 19.18
C ASP A 31 41.28 17.78 18.74
N THR A 32 41.51 18.03 17.44
CA THR A 32 41.64 19.40 16.91
C THR A 32 40.29 20.04 16.64
N ASP A 33 40.24 21.36 16.71
CA ASP A 33 39.00 22.11 16.46
C ASP A 33 38.54 21.97 15.00
N GLU A 34 39.46 21.85 14.04
CA GLU A 34 39.14 21.60 12.62
C GLU A 34 38.43 20.26 12.44
N PHE A 35 38.88 19.21 13.14
CA PHE A 35 38.25 17.90 13.09
C PHE A 35 36.84 17.95 13.68
N ARG A 36 36.63 18.64 14.80
CA ARG A 36 35.31 18.80 15.41
C ARG A 36 34.33 19.54 14.51
N VAL A 37 34.78 20.60 13.84
CA VAL A 37 33.95 21.33 12.88
C VAL A 37 33.58 20.44 11.69
N PHE A 38 34.56 19.70 11.15
CA PHE A 38 34.35 18.76 10.05
C PHE A 38 33.38 17.63 10.43
N ASP A 39 33.59 16.95 11.56
CA ASP A 39 32.73 15.85 12.01
C ASP A 39 31.27 16.31 12.18
N ASN A 40 31.07 17.48 12.78
CA ASN A 40 29.73 18.07 12.93
C ASN A 40 29.07 18.40 11.58
N ALA A 41 29.82 18.93 10.61
CA ALA A 41 29.30 19.20 9.27
C ALA A 41 28.97 17.89 8.54
N MET A 42 29.87 16.91 8.62
CA MET A 42 29.69 15.60 8.00
C MET A 42 28.49 14.83 8.56
N ARG A 43 28.30 14.82 9.89
CA ARG A 43 27.12 14.22 10.52
C ARG A 43 25.83 14.80 9.98
N LYS A 44 25.73 16.13 9.90
CA LYS A 44 24.55 16.82 9.36
C LYS A 44 24.26 16.42 7.91
N GLU A 45 25.30 16.31 7.07
CA GLU A 45 25.11 15.88 5.68
C GLU A 45 24.75 14.39 5.56
N VAL A 46 25.38 13.52 6.36
CA VAL A 46 25.02 12.09 6.43
C VAL A 46 23.57 11.93 6.87
N ASP A 47 23.11 12.67 7.88
CA ASP A 47 21.72 12.62 8.35
C ASP A 47 20.73 13.04 7.25
N LYS A 48 21.01 14.12 6.53
CA LYS A 48 20.20 14.55 5.37
C LYS A 48 20.13 13.48 4.28
N LEU A 49 21.26 12.85 3.98
CA LEU A 49 21.34 11.78 2.99
C LEU A 49 20.54 10.55 3.45
N LEU A 50 20.67 10.14 4.71
CA LEU A 50 19.92 9.01 5.27
C LEU A 50 18.41 9.24 5.18
N ILE A 51 17.94 10.45 5.52
CA ILE A 51 16.53 10.83 5.37
C ILE A 51 16.09 10.73 3.91
N SER A 52 16.90 11.24 2.99
CA SER A 52 16.59 11.23 1.55
C SER A 52 16.49 9.81 1.00
N VAL A 53 17.43 8.95 1.39
CA VAL A 53 17.48 7.53 0.98
C VAL A 53 16.29 6.76 1.53
N LYS A 54 15.93 6.99 2.79
CA LYS A 54 14.73 6.40 3.40
C LYS A 54 13.49 6.80 2.61
N LYS A 55 13.33 8.09 2.33
CA LYS A 55 12.20 8.64 1.56
C LYS A 55 12.13 8.06 0.14
N GLU A 56 13.25 7.87 -0.53
CA GLU A 56 13.30 7.20 -1.84
C GLU A 56 12.90 5.72 -1.76
N GLY A 57 13.37 5.01 -0.74
CA GLY A 57 12.96 3.64 -0.45
C GLY A 57 11.46 3.51 -0.26
N ASP A 58 10.88 4.39 0.56
CA ASP A 58 9.44 4.43 0.84
C ASP A 58 8.64 4.78 -0.42
N ASN A 59 9.11 5.74 -1.22
CA ASN A 59 8.47 6.06 -2.50
C ASN A 59 8.47 4.88 -3.47
N LYS A 60 9.58 4.14 -3.56
CA LYS A 60 9.69 2.94 -4.41
C LYS A 60 8.74 1.84 -3.93
N ALA A 61 8.69 1.60 -2.62
CA ALA A 61 7.76 0.67 -1.99
C ALA A 61 6.30 1.04 -2.28
N ASN A 62 5.94 2.31 -2.12
CA ASN A 62 4.61 2.83 -2.38
C ASN A 62 4.21 2.72 -3.86
N LEU A 63 5.14 2.92 -4.78
CA LEU A 63 4.91 2.75 -6.21
C LEU A 63 4.66 1.28 -6.55
N GLN A 64 5.46 0.37 -5.98
CA GLN A 64 5.25 -1.07 -6.13
C GLN A 64 3.90 -1.50 -5.57
N ALA A 65 3.60 -1.15 -4.32
CA ALA A 65 2.34 -1.46 -3.65
C ALA A 65 1.14 -0.97 -4.47
N SER A 66 1.21 0.27 -4.96
CA SER A 66 0.20 0.86 -5.86
C SER A 66 -0.01 0.06 -7.14
N ARG A 67 1.08 -0.35 -7.81
CA ARG A 67 1.00 -1.14 -9.05
C ARG A 67 0.39 -2.52 -8.78
N VAL A 68 0.87 -3.22 -7.77
CA VAL A 68 0.40 -4.58 -7.44
C VAL A 68 -1.05 -4.57 -6.97
N LEU A 69 -1.43 -3.57 -6.17
CA LEU A 69 -2.82 -3.36 -5.79
C LEU A 69 -3.72 -3.11 -7.02
N LYS A 70 -3.26 -2.31 -7.99
CA LYS A 70 -3.98 -2.09 -9.25
C LYS A 70 -4.26 -3.42 -9.95
N ASP A 71 -3.25 -4.26 -10.08
CA ASP A 71 -3.35 -5.54 -10.75
C ASP A 71 -4.35 -6.46 -10.03
N ALA A 72 -4.26 -6.55 -8.71
CA ALA A 72 -5.21 -7.29 -7.89
C ALA A 72 -6.65 -6.77 -8.05
N MET A 73 -6.85 -5.45 -8.02
CA MET A 73 -8.17 -4.83 -8.22
C MET A 73 -8.73 -5.09 -9.63
N HIS A 74 -7.88 -5.16 -10.66
CA HIS A 74 -8.33 -5.59 -11.99
C HIS A 74 -8.76 -7.06 -12.03
N LEU A 75 -8.04 -7.96 -11.35
CA LEU A 75 -8.43 -9.37 -11.25
C LEU A 75 -9.79 -9.51 -10.56
N VAL A 76 -9.96 -8.85 -9.41
CA VAL A 76 -11.21 -8.83 -8.65
C VAL A 76 -12.35 -8.19 -9.44
N GLY A 77 -12.14 -7.01 -10.03
CA GLY A 77 -13.15 -6.30 -10.83
C GLY A 77 -13.62 -7.11 -12.03
N ASN A 78 -12.71 -7.82 -12.71
CA ASN A 78 -13.06 -8.76 -13.78
C ASN A 78 -13.91 -9.93 -13.28
N ALA A 79 -13.59 -10.49 -12.11
CA ALA A 79 -14.33 -11.59 -11.52
C ALA A 79 -15.74 -11.16 -11.11
N MET A 80 -15.85 -10.03 -10.41
CA MET A 80 -17.12 -9.42 -10.04
C MET A 80 -18.02 -9.14 -11.24
N ARG A 81 -17.45 -8.64 -12.34
CA ARG A 81 -18.19 -8.40 -13.59
C ARG A 81 -18.80 -9.68 -14.19
N ARG A 82 -18.15 -10.84 -14.04
CA ARG A 82 -18.68 -12.13 -14.51
C ARG A 82 -19.77 -12.68 -13.61
N ARG A 83 -19.86 -12.20 -12.37
CA ARG A 83 -20.74 -12.68 -11.31
C ARG A 83 -21.62 -11.56 -10.77
N LYS A 84 -22.25 -10.78 -11.64
CA LYS A 84 -23.12 -9.66 -11.24
C LYS A 84 -24.24 -10.07 -10.29
N GLU A 85 -24.75 -11.30 -10.45
CA GLU A 85 -25.82 -11.87 -9.63
C GLU A 85 -25.42 -12.06 -8.15
N LEU A 86 -24.14 -12.29 -7.87
CA LEU A 86 -23.62 -12.46 -6.50
C LEU A 86 -23.50 -11.12 -5.76
N PHE A 87 -23.61 -10.00 -6.48
CA PHE A 87 -23.55 -8.65 -5.93
C PHE A 87 -24.85 -7.88 -6.22
N PRO A 88 -26.02 -8.38 -5.78
CA PRO A 88 -27.30 -7.73 -6.03
C PRO A 88 -27.37 -6.44 -5.23
N ALA A 89 -27.34 -5.27 -5.88
CA ALA A 89 -27.50 -3.92 -5.30
C ALA A 89 -27.14 -3.85 -3.80
N ALA A 90 -25.95 -4.36 -3.45
CA ALA A 90 -25.67 -4.70 -2.06
C ALA A 90 -25.57 -3.39 -1.28
N GLN A 91 -26.37 -3.27 -0.21
CA GLN A 91 -26.58 -2.11 0.66
C GLN A 91 -25.28 -1.62 1.33
N VAL A 92 -24.31 -1.18 0.54
CA VAL A 92 -23.21 -0.33 0.96
C VAL A 92 -23.71 1.10 0.73
N PRO A 93 -23.73 1.99 1.73
CA PRO A 93 -24.38 3.29 1.63
C PRO A 93 -23.81 4.06 0.42
N PHE A 94 -24.64 4.14 -0.61
CA PHE A 94 -24.29 4.61 -1.94
C PHE A 94 -24.36 6.14 -2.00
N GLY A 95 -23.29 6.80 -2.44
CA GLY A 95 -23.43 8.07 -3.15
C GLY A 95 -24.04 7.82 -4.53
N GLU A 96 -25.01 8.65 -4.94
CA GLU A 96 -25.60 8.61 -6.29
C GLU A 96 -24.48 8.54 -7.35
N ALA A 97 -24.46 7.48 -8.16
CA ALA A 97 -23.39 7.23 -9.12
C ALA A 97 -23.92 7.30 -10.54
N ASP A 98 -23.38 8.24 -11.32
CA ASP A 98 -23.37 8.20 -12.77
C ASP A 98 -22.86 6.85 -13.28
N ALA A 99 -23.47 6.36 -14.37
CA ALA A 99 -23.17 5.07 -14.98
C ALA A 99 -21.66 4.86 -15.23
N VAL A 100 -21.17 3.65 -14.92
CA VAL A 100 -19.77 3.24 -15.20
C VAL A 100 -19.54 3.25 -16.72
N SER A 101 -18.96 4.34 -17.25
CA SER A 101 -18.71 4.54 -18.70
C SER A 101 -17.56 3.69 -19.27
N SER A 102 -16.98 2.77 -18.51
CA SER A 102 -15.81 2.00 -18.96
C SER A 102 -16.22 0.84 -19.88
N LYS A 103 -15.49 0.65 -20.99
CA LYS A 103 -15.66 -0.51 -21.90
C LYS A 103 -15.48 -1.87 -21.19
N GLN A 104 -14.86 -1.87 -20.01
CA GLN A 104 -14.60 -3.05 -19.21
C GLN A 104 -15.73 -3.38 -18.22
N GLY A 105 -16.72 -2.51 -18.00
CA GLY A 105 -17.82 -2.75 -17.06
C GLY A 105 -17.44 -2.63 -15.58
N TYR A 106 -16.23 -2.14 -15.29
CA TYR A 106 -15.72 -1.71 -13.99
C TYR A 106 -14.60 -0.69 -14.18
N ASP A 107 -14.29 0.11 -13.15
CA ASP A 107 -13.24 1.11 -13.18
C ASP A 107 -12.32 0.99 -11.95
N VAL A 108 -11.02 1.20 -12.16
CA VAL A 108 -10.01 1.20 -11.08
C VAL A 108 -9.32 2.54 -11.12
N SER A 109 -9.39 3.26 -10.01
CA SER A 109 -8.89 4.62 -9.93
C SER A 109 -7.37 4.73 -10.06
N GLN A 110 -6.93 5.94 -10.37
CA GLN A 110 -5.55 6.32 -10.10
C GLN A 110 -5.26 6.25 -8.60
N ALA A 111 -4.00 5.99 -8.27
CA ALA A 111 -3.56 5.96 -6.89
C ALA A 111 -3.51 7.37 -6.31
N THR A 112 -4.03 7.51 -5.10
CA THR A 112 -3.89 8.70 -4.29
C THR A 112 -2.95 8.36 -3.13
N TYR A 113 -1.96 9.20 -2.91
CA TYR A 113 -0.97 9.04 -1.84
C TYR A 113 -1.28 10.06 -0.76
N VAL A 114 -1.61 9.59 0.44
CA VAL A 114 -1.94 10.46 1.58
C VAL A 114 -1.14 10.02 2.80
N ASP A 115 -0.85 10.94 3.70
CA ASP A 115 -0.05 10.62 4.89
C ASP A 115 -0.72 9.53 5.73
N ALA A 116 0.07 8.68 6.40
CA ALA A 116 -0.51 7.68 7.29
C ALA A 116 -1.31 8.35 8.41
N GLY A 117 -2.43 7.75 8.80
CA GLY A 117 -3.37 8.33 9.77
C GLY A 117 -4.20 9.52 9.26
N SER A 118 -3.94 10.06 8.06
CA SER A 118 -4.78 11.13 7.48
C SER A 118 -6.22 10.67 7.26
N GLN A 119 -7.19 11.59 7.42
CA GLN A 119 -8.58 11.30 7.07
C GLN A 119 -8.72 11.14 5.56
N LEU A 120 -9.65 10.29 5.10
CA LEU A 120 -9.98 10.24 3.67
C LEU A 120 -10.45 11.61 3.20
N ASP A 121 -10.17 11.91 1.93
CA ASP A 121 -10.71 13.11 1.30
C ASP A 121 -12.23 13.16 1.48
N SER A 122 -12.71 14.34 1.84
CA SER A 122 -14.11 14.70 2.01
C SER A 122 -15.03 14.23 0.88
N THR A 123 -14.56 14.29 -0.37
CA THR A 123 -15.31 13.84 -1.55
C THR A 123 -15.50 12.32 -1.57
N LEU A 124 -14.44 11.59 -1.21
CA LEU A 124 -14.37 10.14 -1.16
C LEU A 124 -15.12 9.59 0.07
N ALA A 125 -15.00 10.26 1.22
CA ALA A 125 -15.75 9.95 2.43
C ALA A 125 -17.26 10.11 2.22
N ASN A 126 -17.69 11.20 1.56
CA ASN A 126 -19.10 11.41 1.22
C ASN A 126 -19.62 10.36 0.23
N ARG A 127 -18.81 9.99 -0.78
CA ARG A 127 -19.16 8.93 -1.76
C ARG A 127 -19.32 7.55 -1.13
N LEU A 128 -18.53 7.25 -0.10
CA LEU A 128 -18.58 5.99 0.65
C LEU A 128 -19.61 6.00 1.79
N GLY A 129 -20.40 7.08 1.93
CA GLY A 129 -21.39 7.21 3.00
C GLY A 129 -20.80 7.30 4.41
N ILE A 130 -19.55 7.76 4.54
CA ILE A 130 -18.84 7.89 5.82
C ILE A 130 -19.26 9.20 6.50
N ASP A 131 -20.15 9.09 7.49
CA ASP A 131 -20.70 10.23 8.21
C ASP A 131 -19.64 10.89 9.12
N LYS A 132 -19.17 12.09 8.77
CA LYS A 132 -18.10 12.83 9.49
C LYS A 132 -18.42 13.15 10.95
N LYS A 133 -19.69 13.05 11.37
CA LYS A 133 -20.17 13.43 12.71
C LYS A 133 -19.97 12.37 13.79
N LYS A 134 -19.66 11.10 13.45
CA LYS A 134 -19.29 10.11 14.46
C LYS A 134 -17.84 10.36 14.88
N LYS A 135 -17.66 10.90 16.09
CA LYS A 135 -16.38 10.93 16.83
C LYS A 135 -15.62 9.63 16.55
N GLN A 136 -14.36 9.77 16.13
CA GLN A 136 -13.37 8.69 15.89
C GLN A 136 -13.95 7.31 16.18
N ALA A 137 -14.38 6.61 15.13
CA ALA A 137 -14.84 5.23 15.27
C ALA A 137 -13.80 4.46 16.08
N ARG A 138 -14.20 3.96 17.27
CA ARG A 138 -13.39 3.03 18.06
C ARG A 138 -13.00 1.89 17.12
N GLY A 139 -11.70 1.65 16.95
CA GLY A 139 -11.18 0.64 16.04
C GLY A 139 -10.51 1.15 14.76
N ARG A 140 -10.24 2.46 14.62
CA ARG A 140 -9.23 2.90 13.64
C ARG A 140 -7.86 2.36 14.11
N PRO A 141 -7.16 1.53 13.31
CA PRO A 141 -5.81 1.13 13.65
C PRO A 141 -4.94 2.38 13.82
N SER A 142 -4.16 2.45 14.89
CA SER A 142 -3.12 3.46 14.97
C SER A 142 -2.08 3.08 13.93
N ALA A 143 -1.99 3.83 12.83
CA ALA A 143 -0.97 3.59 11.83
C ALA A 143 0.40 3.71 12.51
N VAL A 144 1.15 2.60 12.54
CA VAL A 144 2.47 2.57 13.13
C VAL A 144 3.45 2.88 12.02
N LEU A 145 3.92 4.13 11.99
CA LEU A 145 5.17 4.49 11.34
C LEU A 145 5.22 4.20 9.81
N GLY A 146 4.40 4.92 9.03
CA GLY A 146 4.59 5.05 7.59
C GLY A 146 4.39 6.50 7.16
N ASP A 147 5.21 7.02 6.25
CA ASP A 147 5.06 8.41 5.81
C ASP A 147 3.85 8.58 4.89
N LYS A 148 3.47 7.54 4.12
CA LYS A 148 2.38 7.61 3.14
C LYS A 148 1.62 6.29 3.05
N SER A 149 0.32 6.40 2.86
CA SER A 149 -0.63 5.33 2.54
C SER A 149 -1.07 5.44 1.07
N VAL A 150 -1.34 4.30 0.45
CA VAL A 150 -1.81 4.23 -0.93
C VAL A 150 -3.30 3.95 -0.93
N ILE A 151 -4.09 4.82 -1.58
CA ILE A 151 -5.53 4.65 -1.71
C ILE A 151 -5.90 4.46 -3.18
N ARG A 152 -6.70 3.42 -3.45
CA ARG A 152 -7.34 3.16 -4.74
C ARG A 152 -8.81 2.79 -4.53
N HIS A 153 -9.66 3.09 -5.50
CA HIS A 153 -11.05 2.64 -5.51
C HIS A 153 -11.36 1.76 -6.73
N LEU A 154 -12.17 0.73 -6.50
CA LEU A 154 -12.72 -0.18 -7.51
C LEU A 154 -14.22 0.08 -7.60
N ARG A 155 -14.69 0.48 -8.78
CA ARG A 155 -16.12 0.66 -9.05
C ARG A 155 -16.60 -0.43 -10.00
N VAL A 156 -17.57 -1.24 -9.59
CA VAL A 156 -18.18 -2.30 -10.42
C VAL A 156 -19.69 -2.22 -10.27
N ALA A 157 -20.40 -1.96 -11.36
CA ALA A 157 -21.85 -1.70 -11.34
C ALA A 157 -22.20 -0.63 -10.29
N ASN A 158 -23.00 -0.97 -9.28
CA ASN A 158 -23.36 -0.04 -8.20
C ASN A 158 -22.33 -0.04 -7.06
N MET A 159 -21.45 -1.03 -6.96
CA MET A 159 -20.52 -1.20 -5.84
C MET A 159 -19.28 -0.32 -6.00
N ASP A 160 -18.92 0.43 -4.95
CA ASP A 160 -17.68 1.22 -4.85
C ASP A 160 -16.88 0.72 -3.64
N VAL A 161 -15.67 0.22 -3.89
CA VAL A 161 -14.79 -0.36 -2.87
C VAL A 161 -13.53 0.48 -2.79
N ALA A 162 -13.33 1.16 -1.67
CA ALA A 162 -12.08 1.85 -1.37
C ALA A 162 -11.12 0.90 -0.65
N VAL A 163 -9.88 0.85 -1.15
CA VAL A 163 -8.79 0.06 -0.57
C VAL A 163 -7.65 1.00 -0.20
N ARG A 164 -7.18 0.89 1.03
CA ARG A 164 -6.07 1.67 1.58
C ARG A 164 -4.98 0.72 2.07
N MET A 165 -3.74 0.93 1.63
CA MET A 165 -2.58 0.19 2.12
C MET A 165 -1.83 1.03 3.14
N GLU A 166 -1.60 0.49 4.32
CA GLU A 166 -1.02 1.22 5.45
C GLU A 166 -0.26 0.27 6.39
N HIS A 167 0.69 0.85 7.13
CA HIS A 167 1.46 0.16 8.16
C HIS A 167 0.63 0.08 9.44
N LEU A 168 0.07 -1.10 9.75
CA LEU A 168 -0.77 -1.31 10.92
C LEU A 168 0.01 -1.95 12.08
N GLY A 169 1.20 -2.49 11.83
CA GLY A 169 1.97 -3.31 12.77
C GLY A 169 1.98 -4.79 12.37
N ALA A 170 3.06 -5.49 12.71
CA ALA A 170 3.29 -6.88 12.27
C ALA A 170 2.37 -7.91 12.94
N ASP A 171 1.89 -7.60 14.16
CA ASP A 171 1.02 -8.47 14.96
C ASP A 171 -0.48 -8.25 14.68
N GLU A 172 -0.80 -7.23 13.88
CA GLU A 172 -2.18 -6.93 13.46
C GLU A 172 -2.61 -7.80 12.27
N ASP A 173 -3.92 -7.90 12.08
CA ASP A 173 -4.51 -8.66 10.98
C ASP A 173 -4.01 -8.21 9.59
N GLU A 174 -4.04 -9.13 8.63
CA GLU A 174 -3.68 -8.87 7.23
C GLU A 174 -4.55 -7.79 6.56
N SER A 175 -5.80 -7.69 7.01
CA SER A 175 -6.80 -6.73 6.54
C SER A 175 -7.79 -6.39 7.63
N LEU A 176 -8.22 -5.13 7.63
CA LEU A 176 -9.25 -4.64 8.53
C LEU A 176 -10.25 -3.79 7.74
N ARG A 177 -11.51 -3.83 8.15
CA ARG A 177 -12.56 -3.03 7.52
C ARG A 177 -13.07 -1.96 8.48
N SER A 178 -13.08 -0.71 8.04
CA SER A 178 -13.61 0.39 8.84
C SER A 178 -14.26 1.44 7.94
N GLY A 179 -15.52 1.79 8.22
CA GLY A 179 -16.27 2.80 7.46
C GLY A 179 -16.38 2.50 5.97
N GLY A 180 -16.55 1.24 5.56
CA GLY A 180 -16.64 0.85 4.14
C GLY A 180 -15.30 0.82 3.39
N ILE A 181 -14.19 1.15 4.05
CA ILE A 181 -12.84 1.08 3.49
C ILE A 181 -12.19 -0.23 3.93
N ILE A 182 -11.51 -0.88 2.99
CA ILE A 182 -10.65 -2.05 3.25
C ILE A 182 -9.23 -1.54 3.49
N PHE A 183 -8.70 -1.76 4.67
CA PHE A 183 -7.32 -1.49 5.02
C PHE A 183 -6.50 -2.77 4.81
N LEU A 184 -5.40 -2.67 4.07
CA LEU A 184 -4.44 -3.76 3.84
C LEU A 184 -3.16 -3.44 4.62
N ASN A 185 -2.73 -4.40 5.44
CA ASN A 185 -1.58 -4.23 6.31
C ASN A 185 -0.25 -4.48 5.56
N LEU A 186 0.58 -3.46 5.45
CA LEU A 186 1.90 -3.52 4.82
C LEU A 186 2.96 -4.23 5.68
N ASP A 187 2.73 -4.34 6.99
CA ASP A 187 3.66 -4.95 7.94
C ASP A 187 3.38 -6.44 8.18
N HIS A 188 2.23 -6.92 7.73
CA HIS A 188 1.82 -8.30 7.95
C HIS A 188 2.87 -9.29 7.40
N PRO A 189 3.22 -10.38 8.12
CA PRO A 189 4.27 -11.30 7.70
C PRO A 189 4.09 -11.86 6.28
N LEU A 190 2.85 -12.14 5.86
CA LEU A 190 2.58 -12.62 4.50
C LEU A 190 2.80 -11.55 3.44
N TYR A 191 2.48 -10.29 3.72
CA TYR A 191 2.78 -9.20 2.80
C TYR A 191 4.29 -9.08 2.60
N THR A 192 5.03 -9.07 3.70
CA THR A 192 6.49 -8.99 3.70
C THR A 192 7.13 -10.19 2.98
N LEU A 193 6.59 -11.40 3.20
CA LEU A 193 7.07 -12.63 2.56
C LEU A 193 6.93 -12.59 1.03
N TYR A 194 5.82 -12.07 0.52
CA TYR A 194 5.56 -12.03 -0.93
C TYR A 194 6.03 -10.74 -1.60
N ARG A 195 6.50 -9.74 -0.84
CA ARG A 195 6.86 -8.40 -1.33
C ARG A 195 7.87 -8.38 -2.48
N ASP A 196 8.79 -9.34 -2.49
CA ASP A 196 9.84 -9.41 -3.51
C ASP A 196 9.37 -10.03 -4.83
N ASN A 197 8.17 -10.63 -4.87
CA ASN A 197 7.58 -11.21 -6.08
C ASN A 197 6.20 -10.61 -6.34
N ASP A 198 6.14 -9.68 -7.31
CA ASP A 198 4.90 -8.98 -7.67
C ASP A 198 3.74 -9.92 -8.04
N GLU A 199 4.01 -11.07 -8.66
CA GLU A 199 2.96 -12.03 -9.03
C GLU A 199 2.36 -12.67 -7.78
N LEU A 200 3.21 -13.17 -6.87
CA LEU A 200 2.75 -13.75 -5.60
C LEU A 200 2.06 -12.71 -4.72
N LEU A 201 2.59 -11.49 -4.67
CA LEU A 201 1.98 -10.40 -3.93
C LEU A 201 0.61 -10.05 -4.51
N SER A 202 0.47 -10.00 -5.84
CA SER A 202 -0.82 -9.77 -6.52
C SER A 202 -1.83 -10.87 -6.19
N LEU A 203 -1.41 -12.14 -6.18
CA LEU A 203 -2.26 -13.27 -5.78
C LEU A 203 -2.70 -13.16 -4.32
N HIS A 204 -1.77 -12.82 -3.43
CA HIS A 204 -2.06 -12.62 -2.02
C HIS A 204 -3.07 -11.48 -1.80
N LEU A 205 -2.82 -10.29 -2.38
CA LEU A 205 -3.73 -9.16 -2.30
C LEU A 205 -5.10 -9.48 -2.91
N THR A 206 -5.15 -10.22 -4.03
CA THR A 206 -6.40 -10.67 -4.63
C THR A 206 -7.19 -11.53 -3.65
N ARG A 207 -6.55 -12.50 -3.00
CA ARG A 207 -7.19 -13.38 -2.00
C ARG A 207 -7.69 -12.62 -0.77
N VAL A 208 -6.97 -11.61 -0.31
CA VAL A 208 -7.40 -10.75 0.80
C VAL A 208 -8.58 -9.87 0.38
N LEU A 209 -8.52 -9.25 -0.80
CA LEU A 209 -9.62 -8.43 -1.32
C LEU A 209 -10.90 -9.23 -1.54
N THR A 210 -10.82 -10.44 -2.11
CA THR A 210 -12.00 -11.29 -2.29
C THR A 210 -12.61 -11.68 -0.95
N LYS A 211 -11.81 -12.01 0.06
CA LYS A 211 -12.29 -12.26 1.44
C LYS A 211 -13.11 -11.07 1.94
N GLU A 212 -12.53 -9.88 1.95
CA GLU A 212 -13.15 -8.67 2.52
C GLU A 212 -14.40 -8.24 1.74
N ILE A 213 -14.39 -8.41 0.42
CA ILE A 213 -15.57 -8.16 -0.43
C ILE A 213 -16.66 -9.20 -0.13
N THR A 214 -16.34 -10.48 0.03
CA THR A 214 -17.37 -11.48 0.34
C THR A 214 -17.97 -11.25 1.73
N LEU A 215 -17.16 -10.88 2.72
CA LEU A 215 -17.64 -10.46 4.04
C LEU A 215 -18.51 -9.19 3.97
N SER A 216 -18.40 -8.40 2.90
CA SER A 216 -19.23 -7.22 2.68
C SER A 216 -20.64 -7.49 2.18
N ILE A 217 -20.92 -8.69 1.67
CA ILE A 217 -22.20 -9.03 1.05
C ILE A 217 -23.34 -9.12 2.10
N GLY A 218 -23.01 -9.21 3.39
CA GLY A 218 -24.00 -9.19 4.48
C GLY A 218 -24.38 -10.60 4.94
N ASP A 219 -25.68 -10.86 5.13
CA ASP A 219 -26.29 -12.06 5.76
C ASP A 219 -26.01 -13.40 5.05
N VAL A 220 -24.74 -13.78 4.95
CA VAL A 220 -24.29 -15.08 4.44
C VAL A 220 -23.70 -15.91 5.57
N SER A 221 -24.09 -17.17 5.62
CA SER A 221 -23.47 -18.14 6.53
C SER A 221 -21.99 -18.35 6.17
N ALA A 222 -21.16 -18.75 7.14
CA ALA A 222 -19.74 -18.99 6.88
C ALA A 222 -19.48 -19.96 5.70
N PRO A 223 -20.20 -21.10 5.55
CA PRO A 223 -20.03 -21.96 4.38
C PRO A 223 -20.34 -21.27 3.04
N GLN A 224 -21.40 -20.46 2.99
CA GLN A 224 -21.76 -19.70 1.79
C GLN A 224 -20.71 -18.62 1.48
N ALA A 225 -20.20 -17.93 2.50
CA ALA A 225 -19.12 -16.96 2.32
C ALA A 225 -17.87 -17.62 1.74
N PHE A 226 -17.46 -18.78 2.24
CA PHE A 226 -16.32 -19.51 1.67
C PHE A 226 -16.57 -19.97 0.23
N ALA A 227 -17.78 -20.42 -0.09
CA ALA A 227 -18.15 -20.80 -1.46
C ALA A 227 -18.07 -19.61 -2.42
N ILE A 228 -18.69 -18.48 -2.06
CA ILE A 228 -18.65 -17.24 -2.85
C ILE A 228 -17.22 -16.74 -3.02
N GLN A 229 -16.42 -16.73 -1.95
CA GLN A 229 -15.03 -16.33 -2.01
C GLN A 229 -14.22 -17.23 -2.96
N SER A 230 -14.41 -18.56 -2.86
CA SER A 230 -13.73 -19.54 -3.71
C SER A 230 -14.07 -19.36 -5.18
N GLU A 231 -15.36 -19.14 -5.50
CA GLU A 231 -15.79 -18.86 -6.86
C GLU A 231 -15.20 -17.56 -7.39
N LEU A 232 -15.27 -16.48 -6.61
CA LEU A 232 -14.75 -15.17 -6.99
C LEU A 232 -13.24 -15.23 -7.22
N LEU A 233 -12.51 -15.90 -6.34
CA LEU A 233 -11.07 -16.09 -6.46
C LEU A 233 -10.73 -16.94 -7.69
N THR A 234 -11.47 -18.01 -7.93
CA THR A 234 -11.29 -18.86 -9.13
C THR A 234 -11.46 -18.04 -10.40
N ASP A 235 -12.49 -17.20 -10.48
CA ASP A 235 -12.72 -16.36 -11.65
C ASP A 235 -11.69 -15.23 -11.80
N ALA A 236 -11.22 -14.68 -10.68
CA ALA A 236 -10.17 -13.66 -10.64
C ALA A 236 -8.84 -14.21 -11.16
N LEU A 237 -8.47 -15.42 -10.71
CA LEU A 237 -7.20 -16.07 -11.04
C LEU A 237 -7.23 -16.84 -12.35
N ARG A 238 -8.39 -16.92 -13.01
CA ARG A 238 -8.53 -17.54 -14.32
C ARG A 238 -7.73 -16.75 -15.35
N ARG A 239 -6.47 -17.16 -15.57
CA ARG A 239 -5.61 -16.62 -16.62
C ARG A 239 -6.38 -16.66 -17.94
N LYS A 240 -6.52 -15.52 -18.61
CA LYS A 240 -6.91 -15.53 -20.03
C LYS A 240 -5.86 -16.39 -20.73
N ARG A 241 -6.24 -17.58 -21.21
CA ARG A 241 -5.45 -18.27 -22.24
C ARG A 241 -5.25 -17.22 -23.33
N LYS A 242 -4.02 -16.77 -23.56
CA LYS A 242 -3.72 -16.07 -24.82
C LYS A 242 -4.16 -17.05 -25.91
N SER A 243 -5.11 -16.66 -26.75
CA SER A 243 -5.31 -17.39 -27.99
C SER A 243 -3.97 -17.30 -28.72
N ILE A 244 -3.37 -18.46 -28.93
CA ILE A 244 -2.27 -18.63 -29.87
C ILE A 244 -2.83 -18.34 -31.26
#